data_AF-A0A4P9ZZN6-F1
#
_entry.id   AF-A0A4P9ZZN6-F1
#
_cell.length_a   1.000
_cell.length_b   1.000
_cell.length_c   1.000
_cell.angle_alpha   90.00
_cell.angle_beta   90.00
_cell.angle_gamma   90.00
#
_symmetry.space_group_name_H-M   'P 1'
#
loop_
_entity.id
_entity.type
_entity.pdbx_description
1 polymer ?
#
loop_
_entity_poly.entity_id
_entity_poly.type
_entity_poly.pdbx_seq_one_letter_code
_entity_poly.pdbx_strand_id
1 'polypeptide(L)'
;MSFSTGLSLTDLNDYISPSQSCIKPVEVNKKSDIQQAIKIDQTGDYYEVAHDGTSTKLETASISLNDCLACSGCITSAESVLIALQSHKELLDVLDKNRVARDEGRLDDVKVVIVSISPQTYATFASKYSITLLQTAQRITSVLKNLGVDHIFDTSFSRDLSLIRIAREFVDRYRTAKAAPRSATRSETSLPMLASACPGWVCYAEKTHDYVLPYISKTKSPQQIMGSLTKFFFADKLNTQRQVASNDTLSTITPDRIYHLSIMPCYDKKLEASREDFFIPDFNAKEVDCVISSGELDKLMEERGIDFPNVDEVPLDRLFTKRNLARAAGTSSGGYLEYILSYSARELFGLDLKGDDVERGESSLLKIETVRNADFREVSLILPDGSVGLRFAATYGFRNIQTLMRKIKIRRCQYDFVEVMACPSGCINGGGQLKPGLLESITPAVNGSSEALGNGPLALKAMKPKEWIQLCERVYRTLPTQDPMANLPLQDVVHDWFGEAGLDSQKAERFLATKYRALERESTITAVVGW
;
A
#
# COMPACT_ATOMS: atom_id res chain seq x y z
N MET A 1 46.91 0.52 -36.21
CA MET A 1 47.15 1.20 -34.91
C MET A 1 45.86 1.21 -34.12
N SER A 2 46.01 1.16 -32.80
CA SER A 2 45.00 0.91 -31.78
C SER A 2 44.09 2.11 -31.46
N PHE A 3 43.00 1.77 -30.77
CA PHE A 3 42.26 2.49 -29.73
C PHE A 3 40.87 3.12 -30.02
N SER A 4 39.99 2.74 -29.07
CA SER A 4 38.57 2.98 -28.83
C SER A 4 38.25 4.41 -28.38
N THR A 5 37.02 4.87 -28.64
CA THR A 5 36.27 5.73 -27.70
C THR A 5 34.76 5.71 -27.98
N GLY A 6 33.99 5.24 -27.00
CA GLY A 6 32.67 5.72 -26.54
C GLY A 6 31.52 5.88 -27.53
N LEU A 7 30.57 4.93 -27.55
CA LEU A 7 29.23 5.14 -28.10
C LEU A 7 28.28 5.59 -26.98
N SER A 8 27.70 6.77 -27.18
CA SER A 8 26.72 7.47 -26.34
C SER A 8 25.37 6.73 -26.32
N LEU A 9 24.84 6.45 -25.13
CA LEU A 9 23.51 5.92 -24.89
C LEU A 9 22.50 7.09 -24.82
N THR A 10 21.87 7.41 -25.95
CA THR A 10 20.68 8.27 -26.02
C THR A 10 19.79 7.76 -27.14
N ASP A 11 18.90 6.80 -26.84
CA ASP A 11 17.65 6.53 -27.60
C ASP A 11 16.94 5.25 -27.11
N LEU A 12 16.35 5.28 -25.91
CA LEU A 12 15.37 4.27 -25.49
C LEU A 12 14.19 4.95 -24.78
N ASN A 13 13.19 5.34 -25.58
CA ASN A 13 11.85 5.65 -25.11
C ASN A 13 11.16 4.33 -24.67
N ASP A 14 11.56 3.80 -23.51
CA ASP A 14 11.13 2.49 -23.01
C ASP A 14 9.78 2.54 -22.25
N TYR A 15 8.84 3.31 -22.80
CA TYR A 15 7.45 3.28 -22.36
C TYR A 15 6.74 2.14 -23.08
N ILE A 16 6.20 1.18 -22.32
CA ILE A 16 5.43 0.05 -22.86
C ILE A 16 4.24 0.60 -23.67
N SER A 17 4.39 0.61 -24.99
CA SER A 17 3.32 0.93 -25.93
C SER A 17 2.34 -0.26 -26.00
N PRO A 18 1.03 -0.02 -26.20
CA PRO A 18 0.04 -1.08 -26.18
C PRO A 18 0.15 -1.94 -27.45
N SER A 19 0.96 -3.02 -27.41
CA SER A 19 0.92 -4.07 -28.42
C SER A 19 0.11 -5.26 -27.90
N GLN A 20 -0.95 -5.59 -28.63
CA GLN A 20 -1.62 -6.87 -28.47
C GLN A 20 -0.67 -7.97 -28.94
N SER A 21 -0.52 -9.05 -28.15
CA SER A 21 -0.69 -10.45 -28.58
C SER A 21 -0.03 -11.42 -27.59
N CYS A 22 -0.76 -12.51 -27.33
CA CYS A 22 -0.47 -13.63 -26.45
C CYS A 22 0.61 -14.57 -27.05
N ILE A 23 1.59 -15.03 -26.26
CA ILE A 23 2.46 -16.17 -26.61
C ILE A 23 2.63 -17.11 -25.40
N LYS A 24 2.53 -18.42 -25.66
CA LYS A 24 2.62 -19.56 -24.73
C LYS A 24 4.04 -19.75 -24.13
N PRO A 25 4.16 -20.45 -22.99
CA PRO A 25 5.36 -20.44 -22.14
C PRO A 25 6.48 -21.35 -22.65
N VAL A 26 7.72 -21.00 -22.34
CA VAL A 26 8.91 -21.85 -22.49
C VAL A 26 9.38 -22.29 -21.09
N GLU A 27 9.78 -23.54 -20.96
CA GLU A 27 10.21 -24.18 -19.71
C GLU A 27 11.57 -23.66 -19.22
N VAL A 28 11.73 -23.49 -17.90
CA VAL A 28 12.96 -22.97 -17.27
C VAL A 28 13.61 -24.05 -16.39
N ASN A 29 14.91 -24.29 -16.63
CA ASN A 29 15.78 -25.04 -15.73
C ASN A 29 16.53 -24.08 -14.78
N LYS A 30 16.48 -24.36 -13.47
CA LYS A 30 17.06 -23.56 -12.37
C LYS A 30 18.54 -23.87 -12.11
N LYS A 31 19.32 -22.84 -11.72
CA LYS A 31 20.36 -22.89 -10.65
C LYS A 31 20.56 -21.50 -10.00
N SER A 32 20.93 -21.54 -8.71
CA SER A 32 21.02 -20.47 -7.70
C SER A 32 22.43 -19.84 -7.57
N ASP A 33 22.52 -18.54 -7.22
CA ASP A 33 23.05 -18.01 -5.93
C ASP A 33 23.29 -16.48 -5.97
N ILE A 34 23.26 -15.85 -4.78
CA ILE A 34 22.90 -14.45 -4.52
C ILE A 34 24.09 -13.46 -4.51
N GLN A 35 23.83 -12.31 -5.15
CA GLN A 35 24.42 -10.95 -5.08
C GLN A 35 24.77 -10.50 -6.50
N GLN A 36 23.83 -9.83 -7.16
CA GLN A 36 23.92 -9.63 -8.60
C GLN A 36 23.80 -8.16 -9.01
N ALA A 37 24.73 -7.76 -9.89
CA ALA A 37 24.61 -6.56 -10.69
C ALA A 37 23.74 -6.86 -11.91
N ILE A 38 22.73 -6.03 -12.15
CA ILE A 38 21.85 -6.15 -13.31
C ILE A 38 22.55 -5.49 -14.50
N LYS A 39 22.75 -6.23 -15.60
CA LYS A 39 23.24 -5.70 -16.88
C LYS A 39 22.14 -5.77 -17.92
N ILE A 40 22.05 -4.74 -18.74
CA ILE A 40 21.14 -4.66 -19.88
C ILE A 40 22.00 -4.87 -21.13
N ASP A 41 21.61 -5.80 -22.01
CA ASP A 41 22.30 -5.99 -23.28
C ASP A 41 21.80 -5.00 -24.36
N GLN A 42 22.43 -5.01 -25.53
CA GLN A 42 22.07 -4.13 -26.65
C GLN A 42 20.67 -4.43 -27.24
N THR A 43 20.04 -5.53 -26.82
CA THR A 43 18.69 -5.92 -27.23
C THR A 43 17.62 -5.57 -26.21
N GLY A 44 17.99 -4.96 -25.07
CA GLY A 44 17.07 -4.56 -24.01
C GLY A 44 16.70 -5.68 -23.04
N ASP A 45 17.37 -6.84 -23.13
CA ASP A 45 17.16 -7.96 -22.22
C ASP A 45 17.95 -7.74 -20.92
N TYR A 46 17.31 -8.04 -19.78
CA TYR A 46 17.90 -7.90 -18.46
C TYR A 46 18.60 -9.21 -18.07
N TYR A 47 19.87 -9.11 -17.68
CA TYR A 47 20.66 -10.23 -17.19
C TYR A 47 21.12 -9.98 -15.78
N GLU A 48 21.03 -11.04 -15.01
CA GLU A 48 21.54 -11.14 -13.66
C GLU A 48 22.95 -11.73 -13.72
N VAL A 49 23.97 -10.96 -13.32
CA VAL A 49 25.36 -11.40 -13.35
C VAL A 49 25.83 -11.80 -11.96
N ALA A 50 26.13 -13.08 -11.79
CA ALA A 50 26.71 -13.62 -10.56
C ALA A 50 28.20 -13.23 -10.44
N HIS A 51 28.74 -13.34 -9.23
CA HIS A 51 30.13 -12.96 -8.90
C HIS A 51 31.19 -13.81 -9.64
N ASP A 52 30.80 -14.97 -10.19
CA ASP A 52 31.63 -15.84 -11.01
C ASP A 52 31.63 -15.46 -12.51
N GLY A 53 30.87 -14.43 -12.89
CA GLY A 53 30.73 -13.95 -14.27
C GLY A 53 29.64 -14.68 -15.07
N THR A 54 28.89 -15.60 -14.47
CA THR A 54 27.73 -16.22 -15.15
C THR A 54 26.56 -15.24 -15.24
N SER A 55 25.97 -15.14 -16.43
CA SER A 55 24.84 -14.27 -16.72
C SER A 55 23.56 -15.09 -16.92
N THR A 56 22.54 -14.84 -16.11
CA THR A 56 21.23 -15.49 -16.20
C THR A 56 20.21 -14.49 -16.75
N LYS A 57 19.47 -14.87 -17.80
CA LYS A 57 18.42 -13.99 -18.37
C LYS A 57 17.23 -13.90 -17.42
N LEU A 58 16.89 -12.68 -17.00
CA LEU A 58 15.72 -12.43 -16.15
C LEU A 58 14.46 -12.46 -17.01
N GLU A 59 13.47 -13.24 -16.58
CA GLU A 59 12.15 -13.24 -17.22
C GLU A 59 11.41 -11.96 -16.86
N THR A 60 11.01 -11.20 -17.87
CA THR A 60 10.13 -10.05 -17.68
C THR A 60 8.74 -10.55 -17.30
N ALA A 61 8.22 -10.10 -16.17
CA ALA A 61 6.82 -10.37 -15.84
C ALA A 61 5.92 -9.76 -16.92
N SER A 62 5.09 -10.58 -17.56
CA SER A 62 4.07 -10.12 -18.51
C SER A 62 2.92 -9.49 -17.74
N ILE A 63 3.13 -8.28 -17.23
CA ILE A 63 2.05 -7.46 -16.69
C ILE A 63 1.26 -6.98 -17.89
N SER A 64 0.09 -7.56 -18.14
CA SER A 64 -0.78 -7.00 -19.17
C SER A 64 -1.20 -5.59 -18.73
N LEU A 65 -1.39 -4.68 -19.68
CA LEU A 65 -1.97 -3.35 -19.43
C LEU A 65 -3.35 -3.40 -18.71
N ASN A 66 -3.99 -4.57 -18.67
CA ASN A 66 -5.21 -4.81 -17.90
C ASN A 66 -4.94 -5.23 -16.43
N ASP A 67 -3.75 -5.71 -16.11
CA ASP A 67 -3.34 -6.10 -14.76
C ASP A 67 -2.74 -4.92 -13.98
N CYS A 68 -2.13 -3.98 -14.71
CA CYS A 68 -1.81 -2.67 -14.21
C CYS A 68 -2.92 -1.68 -14.56
N LEU A 69 -3.90 -1.49 -13.67
CA LEU A 69 -4.83 -0.36 -13.76
C LEU A 69 -4.11 1.01 -13.69
N ALA A 70 -2.81 1.02 -13.39
CA ALA A 70 -1.96 2.19 -13.41
C ALA A 70 -1.48 2.51 -14.83
N CYS A 71 -2.42 3.00 -15.62
CA CYS A 71 -2.19 3.80 -16.81
C CYS A 71 -1.48 3.08 -17.98
N SER A 72 -1.94 3.37 -19.19
CA SER A 72 -1.20 3.04 -20.41
C SER A 72 0.16 3.74 -20.39
N GLY A 73 1.22 3.02 -20.00
CA GLY A 73 2.61 3.49 -20.03
C GLY A 73 3.13 4.21 -18.78
N CYS A 74 2.67 3.91 -17.56
CA CYS A 74 3.24 4.51 -16.34
C CYS A 74 4.35 3.67 -15.69
N ILE A 75 4.48 2.39 -16.06
CA ILE A 75 5.50 1.48 -15.54
C ILE A 75 6.58 1.32 -16.60
N THR A 76 7.84 1.54 -16.23
CA THR A 76 9.01 1.28 -17.08
C THR A 76 9.39 -0.20 -17.06
N SER A 77 10.21 -0.64 -18.01
CA SER A 77 10.73 -2.02 -18.01
C SER A 77 11.48 -2.34 -16.71
N ALA A 78 12.27 -1.39 -16.19
CA ALA A 78 12.96 -1.54 -14.90
C ALA A 78 11.98 -1.68 -13.72
N GLU A 79 10.89 -0.90 -13.70
CA GLU A 79 9.85 -1.01 -12.67
C GLU A 79 9.09 -2.34 -12.76
N SER A 80 8.89 -2.88 -13.96
CA SER A 80 8.31 -4.21 -14.17
C SER A 80 9.20 -5.32 -13.60
N VAL A 81 10.52 -5.20 -13.75
CA VAL A 81 11.50 -6.10 -13.11
C VAL A 81 11.44 -5.97 -11.58
N LEU A 82 11.40 -4.76 -11.03
CA LEU A 82 11.27 -4.54 -9.58
C LEU A 82 9.99 -5.16 -8.98
N ILE A 83 8.90 -5.17 -9.76
CA ILE A 83 7.66 -5.85 -9.39
C ILE A 83 7.83 -7.37 -9.42
N ALA A 84 8.50 -7.91 -10.44
CA ALA A 84 8.71 -9.34 -10.63
C ALA A 84 9.63 -9.96 -9.56
N LEU A 85 10.65 -9.20 -9.14
CA LEU A 85 11.59 -9.62 -8.08
C LEU A 85 10.92 -9.80 -6.71
N GLN A 86 9.75 -9.19 -6.50
CA GLN A 86 8.99 -9.36 -5.27
C GLN A 86 7.89 -10.39 -5.52
N SER A 87 7.99 -11.58 -4.93
CA SER A 87 7.00 -12.64 -5.10
C SER A 87 6.88 -13.52 -3.85
N HIS A 88 5.87 -14.39 -3.82
CA HIS A 88 5.72 -15.38 -2.74
C HIS A 88 6.90 -16.35 -2.64
N LYS A 89 7.73 -16.48 -3.69
CA LYS A 89 8.96 -17.28 -3.66
C LYS A 89 10.01 -16.69 -2.72
N GLU A 90 10.10 -15.36 -2.63
CA GLU A 90 11.03 -14.68 -1.71
C GLU A 90 10.70 -15.02 -0.25
N LEU A 91 9.40 -15.09 0.08
CA LEU A 91 8.96 -15.53 1.40
C LEU A 91 9.42 -16.97 1.69
N LEU A 92 9.18 -17.87 0.73
CA LEU A 92 9.57 -19.28 0.89
C LEU A 92 11.08 -19.44 1.04
N ASP A 93 11.87 -18.70 0.25
CA ASP A 93 13.33 -18.74 0.30
C ASP A 93 13.87 -18.25 1.66
N VAL A 94 13.34 -17.14 2.20
CA VAL A 94 13.74 -16.66 3.53
C VAL A 94 13.37 -17.67 4.63
N LEU A 95 12.19 -18.29 4.53
CA LEU A 95 11.75 -19.30 5.48
C LEU A 95 12.62 -20.57 5.41
N ASP A 96 12.99 -21.01 4.20
CA ASP A 96 13.90 -22.14 3.99
C ASP A 96 15.30 -21.84 4.52
N LYS A 97 15.85 -20.64 4.26
CA LYS A 97 17.13 -20.21 4.84
C LYS A 97 17.10 -20.17 6.36
N ASN A 98 16.01 -19.67 6.94
CA ASN A 98 15.81 -19.68 8.39
C ASN A 98 15.80 -21.11 8.94
N ARG A 99 15.11 -22.05 8.28
CA ARG A 99 15.10 -23.47 8.67
C ARG A 99 16.50 -24.07 8.63
N VAL A 100 17.23 -23.90 7.51
CA VAL A 100 18.60 -24.41 7.36
C VAL A 100 19.53 -23.81 8.42
N ALA A 101 19.46 -22.50 8.66
CA ALA A 101 20.26 -21.85 9.68
C ALA A 101 19.93 -22.35 11.10
N ARG A 102 18.68 -22.72 11.39
CA ARG A 102 18.30 -23.37 12.66
C ARG A 102 18.88 -24.78 12.78
N ASP A 103 18.76 -25.58 11.73
CA ASP A 103 19.26 -26.96 11.70
C ASP A 103 20.79 -27.02 11.86
N GLU A 104 21.50 -26.03 11.32
CA GLU A 104 22.96 -25.88 11.42
C GLU A 104 23.43 -25.13 12.70
N GLY A 105 22.50 -24.71 13.57
CA GLY A 105 22.83 -23.96 14.80
C GLY A 105 23.31 -22.53 14.58
N ARG A 106 23.20 -21.99 13.35
CA ARG A 106 23.55 -20.60 12.99
C ARG A 106 22.42 -19.63 13.34
N LEU A 107 22.11 -19.51 14.63
CA LEU A 107 20.99 -18.68 15.13
C LEU A 107 21.16 -17.19 14.76
N ASP A 108 22.40 -16.72 14.63
CA ASP A 108 22.73 -15.36 14.20
C ASP A 108 22.46 -15.08 12.71
N ASP A 109 22.11 -16.10 11.92
CA ASP A 109 21.70 -15.93 10.52
C ASP A 109 20.18 -15.94 10.36
N VAL A 110 19.45 -16.35 11.40
CA VAL A 110 18.00 -16.46 11.34
C VAL A 110 17.32 -15.10 11.46
N LYS A 111 16.50 -14.73 10.48
CA LYS A 111 15.69 -13.52 10.52
C LYS A 111 14.36 -13.74 11.23
N VAL A 112 13.85 -12.71 11.91
CA VAL A 112 12.46 -12.65 12.36
C VAL A 112 11.57 -12.28 11.17
N VAL A 113 10.69 -13.18 10.76
CA VAL A 113 9.80 -12.99 9.60
C VAL A 113 8.46 -12.44 10.06
N ILE A 114 8.13 -11.25 9.57
CA ILE A 114 6.91 -10.52 9.92
C ILE A 114 6.09 -10.30 8.65
N VAL A 115 4.79 -10.62 8.70
CA VAL A 115 3.86 -10.41 7.60
C VAL A 115 2.77 -9.42 8.00
N SER A 116 2.64 -8.31 7.25
CA SER A 116 1.57 -7.32 7.46
C SER A 116 0.51 -7.42 6.38
N ILE A 117 -0.76 -7.55 6.74
CA ILE A 117 -1.85 -7.85 5.80
C ILE A 117 -2.81 -6.68 5.66
N SER A 118 -3.27 -6.45 4.43
CA SER A 118 -4.28 -5.44 4.13
C SER A 118 -5.71 -5.91 4.46
N PRO A 119 -6.59 -5.05 5.01
CA PRO A 119 -8.01 -5.36 5.19
C PRO A 119 -8.72 -5.77 3.89
N GLN A 120 -8.25 -5.28 2.75
CA GLN A 120 -8.79 -5.59 1.42
C GLN A 120 -8.46 -7.03 0.99
N THR A 121 -7.31 -7.56 1.43
CA THR A 121 -6.96 -8.97 1.26
C THR A 121 -7.94 -9.84 2.04
N TYR A 122 -8.23 -9.52 3.31
CA TYR A 122 -9.25 -10.25 4.06
C TYR A 122 -10.62 -10.17 3.39
N ALA A 123 -11.04 -8.99 2.91
CA ALA A 123 -12.33 -8.83 2.25
C ALA A 123 -12.48 -9.67 0.98
N THR A 124 -11.43 -9.77 0.15
CA THR A 124 -11.50 -10.56 -1.10
C THR A 124 -11.51 -12.07 -0.85
N PHE A 125 -10.74 -12.55 0.15
CA PHE A 125 -10.77 -13.95 0.56
C PHE A 125 -12.09 -14.33 1.24
N ALA A 126 -12.59 -13.49 2.16
CA ALA A 126 -13.89 -13.68 2.79
C ALA A 126 -15.02 -13.75 1.75
N SER A 127 -14.95 -12.92 0.71
CA SER A 127 -15.91 -12.95 -0.40
C SER A 127 -15.76 -14.20 -1.28
N LYS A 128 -14.52 -14.65 -1.56
CA LYS A 128 -14.23 -15.85 -2.36
C LYS A 128 -14.79 -17.10 -1.70
N TYR A 129 -14.59 -17.24 -0.39
CA TYR A 129 -14.92 -18.45 0.36
C TYR A 129 -16.23 -18.35 1.14
N SER A 130 -16.94 -17.21 1.08
CA SER A 130 -18.20 -16.96 1.79
C SER A 130 -18.12 -17.21 3.30
N ILE A 131 -17.01 -16.81 3.91
CA ILE A 131 -16.76 -16.89 5.36
C ILE A 131 -16.61 -15.50 5.96
N THR A 132 -16.63 -15.38 7.29
CA THR A 132 -16.45 -14.08 7.94
C THR A 132 -15.02 -13.56 7.81
N LEU A 133 -14.85 -12.23 7.96
CA LEU A 133 -13.54 -11.59 7.95
C LEU A 133 -12.62 -12.08 9.09
N LEU A 134 -13.19 -12.33 10.26
CA LEU A 134 -12.44 -12.86 11.40
C LEU A 134 -11.91 -14.27 11.09
N GLN A 135 -12.79 -15.17 10.61
CA GLN A 135 -12.37 -16.53 10.21
C GLN A 135 -11.31 -16.47 9.11
N THR A 136 -11.48 -15.58 8.13
CA THR A 136 -10.50 -15.38 7.06
C THR A 136 -9.14 -14.98 7.63
N ALA A 137 -9.10 -13.99 8.51
CA ALA A 137 -7.87 -13.53 9.14
C ALA A 137 -7.21 -14.65 9.97
N GLN A 138 -7.99 -15.41 10.73
CA GLN A 138 -7.49 -16.52 11.56
C GLN A 138 -6.95 -17.68 10.72
N ARG A 139 -7.58 -17.99 9.59
CA ARG A 139 -7.11 -19.05 8.67
C ARG A 139 -5.87 -18.62 7.90
N ILE A 140 -5.81 -17.38 7.41
CA ILE A 140 -4.57 -16.85 6.79
C ILE A 140 -3.45 -16.84 7.83
N THR A 141 -3.74 -16.49 9.08
CA THR A 141 -2.78 -16.56 10.19
C THR A 141 -2.26 -17.99 10.37
N SER A 142 -3.16 -18.97 10.40
CA SER A 142 -2.81 -20.40 10.51
C SER A 142 -1.91 -20.86 9.37
N VAL A 143 -2.27 -20.55 8.12
CA VAL A 143 -1.44 -20.85 6.93
C VAL A 143 -0.03 -20.29 7.06
N LEU A 144 0.09 -18.99 7.34
CA LEU A 144 1.39 -18.32 7.38
C LEU A 144 2.25 -18.77 8.58
N LYS A 145 1.65 -18.99 9.76
CA LYS A 145 2.36 -19.55 10.92
C LYS A 145 2.87 -20.96 10.64
N ASN A 146 2.07 -21.79 9.98
CA ASN A 146 2.48 -23.15 9.58
C ASN A 146 3.60 -23.16 8.53
N LEU A 147 3.71 -22.10 7.71
CA LEU A 147 4.86 -21.91 6.82
C LEU A 147 6.13 -21.48 7.56
N GLY A 148 6.03 -20.96 8.79
CA GLY A 148 7.15 -20.52 9.61
C GLY A 148 7.27 -19.01 9.80
N VAL A 149 6.22 -18.23 9.47
CA VAL A 149 6.17 -16.79 9.78
C VAL A 149 6.09 -16.57 11.29
N ASP A 150 6.92 -15.68 11.84
CA ASP A 150 6.97 -15.45 13.29
C ASP A 150 5.83 -14.54 13.78
N HIS A 151 5.51 -13.47 13.05
CA HIS A 151 4.47 -12.49 13.44
C HIS A 151 3.61 -12.03 12.27
N ILE A 152 2.32 -11.83 12.52
CA ILE A 152 1.32 -11.45 11.52
C ILE A 152 0.53 -10.25 12.04
N PHE A 153 0.58 -9.14 11.31
CA PHE A 153 0.00 -7.87 11.72
C PHE A 153 -1.04 -7.35 10.72
N ASP A 154 -1.92 -6.47 11.20
CA ASP A 154 -2.98 -5.88 10.39
C ASP A 154 -2.67 -4.40 10.09
N THR A 155 -2.64 -4.05 8.81
CA THR A 155 -2.30 -2.67 8.37
C THR A 155 -3.39 -1.64 8.63
N SER A 156 -4.58 -2.03 9.11
CA SER A 156 -5.56 -1.09 9.70
C SER A 156 -5.01 -0.40 10.94
N PHE A 157 -4.09 -1.04 11.68
CA PHE A 157 -3.40 -0.42 12.81
C PHE A 157 -2.54 0.76 12.36
N SER A 158 -1.65 0.55 11.37
CA SER A 158 -0.83 1.62 10.81
C SER A 158 -1.64 2.63 9.99
N ARG A 159 -2.81 2.23 9.47
CA ARG A 159 -3.77 3.12 8.82
C ARG A 159 -4.35 4.14 9.78
N ASP A 160 -4.73 3.74 10.99
CA ASP A 160 -5.21 4.69 12.01
C ASP A 160 -4.13 5.76 12.30
N LEU A 161 -2.86 5.36 12.40
CA LEU A 161 -1.74 6.28 12.58
C LEU A 161 -1.56 7.24 11.40
N SER A 162 -1.69 6.73 10.17
CA SER A 162 -1.71 7.53 8.94
C SER A 162 -2.86 8.55 8.96
N LEU A 163 -4.07 8.10 9.29
CA LEU A 163 -5.27 8.95 9.35
C LEU A 163 -5.10 10.10 10.34
N ILE A 164 -4.63 9.81 11.56
CA ILE A 164 -4.40 10.81 12.61
C ILE A 164 -3.35 11.84 12.14
N ARG A 165 -2.23 11.39 11.57
CA ARG A 165 -1.16 12.29 11.13
C ARG A 165 -1.58 13.18 9.97
N ILE A 166 -2.29 12.64 8.98
CA ILE A 166 -2.81 13.43 7.85
C ILE A 166 -3.86 14.45 8.33
N ALA A 167 -4.72 14.06 9.28
CA ALA A 167 -5.73 14.97 9.82
C ALA A 167 -5.11 16.16 10.55
N ARG A 168 -4.06 15.93 11.37
CA ARG A 168 -3.28 16.99 12.00
C ARG A 168 -2.59 17.88 10.99
N GLU A 169 -1.89 17.28 10.01
CA GLU A 169 -1.21 18.02 8.94
C GLU A 169 -2.19 18.92 8.16
N PHE A 170 -3.40 18.41 7.88
CA PHE A 170 -4.44 19.20 7.21
C PHE A 170 -4.87 20.41 8.05
N VAL A 171 -5.17 20.20 9.33
CA VAL A 171 -5.58 21.27 10.25
C VAL A 171 -4.51 22.36 10.32
N ASP A 172 -3.24 21.99 10.41
CA ASP A 172 -2.11 22.92 10.47
C ASP A 172 -1.94 23.70 9.16
N ARG A 173 -2.00 23.02 8.01
CA ARG A 173 -1.98 23.66 6.68
C ARG A 173 -3.17 24.61 6.52
N TYR A 174 -4.36 24.22 6.97
CA TYR A 174 -5.56 25.05 6.88
C TYR A 174 -5.46 26.32 7.74
N ARG A 175 -5.05 26.20 9.01
CA ARG A 175 -4.83 27.36 9.90
C ARG A 175 -3.80 28.32 9.31
N THR A 176 -2.69 27.78 8.80
CA THR A 176 -1.64 28.57 8.13
C THR A 176 -2.19 29.30 6.90
N ALA A 177 -2.96 28.60 6.06
CA ALA A 177 -3.58 29.17 4.87
C ALA A 177 -4.56 30.30 5.18
N LYS A 178 -5.31 30.19 6.29
CA LYS A 178 -6.25 31.23 6.74
C LYS A 178 -5.57 32.44 7.36
N ALA A 179 -4.42 32.24 8.01
CA ALA A 179 -3.61 33.32 8.56
C ALA A 179 -2.75 34.05 7.51
N ALA A 180 -2.53 33.42 6.35
CA ALA A 180 -1.74 34.00 5.28
C ALA A 180 -2.38 35.28 4.71
N PRO A 181 -1.58 36.29 4.30
CA PRO A 181 -2.11 37.51 3.70
C PRO A 181 -2.87 37.19 2.40
N ARG A 182 -3.86 38.02 2.05
CA ARG A 182 -4.67 37.82 0.82
C ARG A 182 -3.87 37.77 -0.48
N SER A 183 -2.63 38.28 -0.47
CA SER A 183 -1.69 38.21 -1.59
C SER A 183 -0.99 36.85 -1.72
N ALA A 184 -1.01 36.01 -0.67
CA ALA A 184 -0.34 34.72 -0.67
C ALA A 184 -1.02 33.79 -1.67
N THR A 185 -0.21 33.14 -2.51
CA THR A 185 -0.75 32.19 -3.48
C THR A 185 -1.16 30.90 -2.77
N ARG A 186 -2.14 30.17 -3.31
CA ARG A 186 -2.53 28.84 -2.78
C ARG A 186 -1.34 27.86 -2.70
N SER A 187 -0.36 28.04 -3.59
CA SER A 187 0.91 27.29 -3.58
C SER A 187 1.76 27.57 -2.34
N GLU A 188 1.81 28.83 -1.87
CA GLU A 188 2.49 29.19 -0.62
C GLU A 188 1.77 28.59 0.60
N THR A 189 0.44 28.45 0.52
CA THR A 189 -0.37 27.85 1.58
C THR A 189 -0.45 26.32 1.53
N SER A 190 0.12 25.69 0.50
CA SER A 190 0.10 24.23 0.28
C SER A 190 -1.32 23.60 0.32
N LEU A 191 -2.33 24.32 -0.19
CA LEU A 191 -3.71 23.84 -0.37
C LEU A 191 -4.17 23.90 -1.86
N PRO A 192 -4.98 22.94 -2.36
CA PRO A 192 -5.58 21.81 -1.64
C PRO A 192 -4.53 20.84 -1.12
N MET A 193 -4.78 20.18 0.00
CA MET A 193 -3.95 19.06 0.45
C MET A 193 -4.42 17.78 -0.24
N LEU A 194 -3.49 17.02 -0.83
CA LEU A 194 -3.74 15.79 -1.58
C LEU A 194 -3.28 14.59 -0.75
N ALA A 195 -4.11 13.56 -0.63
CA ALA A 195 -3.73 12.33 0.06
C ALA A 195 -2.53 11.63 -0.61
N SER A 196 -1.70 10.96 0.20
CA SER A 196 -0.44 10.33 -0.20
C SER A 196 -0.46 8.80 -0.22
N ALA A 197 -1.49 8.16 0.33
CA ALA A 197 -1.46 6.73 0.62
C ALA A 197 -1.47 5.83 -0.63
N CYS A 198 -1.90 6.35 -1.79
CA CYS A 198 -1.99 5.64 -3.05
C CYS A 198 -0.70 5.81 -3.88
N PRO A 199 0.16 4.78 -3.98
CA PRO A 199 1.43 4.88 -4.71
C PRO A 199 1.25 5.12 -6.22
N GLY A 200 0.25 4.52 -6.87
CA GLY A 200 -0.02 4.79 -8.29
C GLY A 200 -0.33 6.26 -8.59
N TRP A 201 -0.99 6.96 -7.66
CA TRP A 201 -1.20 8.41 -7.76
C TRP A 201 0.09 9.19 -7.52
N VAL A 202 0.87 8.83 -6.49
CA VAL A 202 2.15 9.48 -6.18
C VAL A 202 3.13 9.35 -7.34
N CYS A 203 3.32 8.14 -7.88
CA CYS A 203 4.19 7.90 -9.04
C CYS A 203 3.73 8.72 -10.26
N TYR A 204 2.42 8.82 -10.50
CA TYR A 204 1.89 9.66 -11.56
C TYR A 204 2.22 11.14 -11.34
N ALA A 205 2.06 11.64 -10.12
CA ALA A 205 2.40 13.03 -9.77
C ALA A 205 3.89 13.31 -9.96
N GLU A 206 4.77 12.44 -9.45
CA GLU A 206 6.24 12.57 -9.57
C GLU A 206 6.73 12.56 -11.01
N LYS A 207 6.09 11.78 -11.90
CA LYS A 207 6.47 11.65 -13.32
C LYS A 207 5.86 12.70 -14.25
N THR A 208 4.71 13.28 -13.90
CA THR A 208 3.91 14.06 -14.85
C THR A 208 3.41 15.41 -14.35
N HIS A 209 3.39 15.65 -13.03
CA HIS A 209 2.84 16.87 -12.42
C HIS A 209 3.68 17.35 -11.24
N ASP A 210 4.95 17.67 -11.47
CA ASP A 210 5.88 18.27 -10.49
C ASP A 210 5.27 19.40 -9.63
N TYR A 211 4.47 20.28 -10.25
CA TYR A 211 3.79 21.40 -9.60
C TYR A 211 2.80 20.99 -8.50
N VAL A 212 2.40 19.70 -8.42
CA VAL A 212 1.48 19.22 -7.38
C VAL A 212 2.16 18.61 -6.17
N LEU A 213 3.45 18.32 -6.23
CA LEU A 213 4.18 17.66 -5.14
C LEU A 213 4.09 18.39 -3.79
N PRO A 214 4.15 19.74 -3.73
CA PRO A 214 3.99 20.47 -2.45
C PRO A 214 2.60 20.29 -1.80
N TYR A 215 1.58 19.99 -2.60
CA TYR A 215 0.21 19.77 -2.12
C TYR A 215 0.02 18.37 -1.53
N ILE A 216 0.89 17.42 -1.83
CA ILE A 216 0.77 16.05 -1.30
C ILE A 216 1.11 16.05 0.20
N SER A 217 0.31 15.31 0.98
CA SER A 217 0.59 15.04 2.39
C SER A 217 1.96 14.42 2.55
N LYS A 218 2.74 14.89 3.53
CA LYS A 218 4.06 14.31 3.82
C LYS A 218 3.98 12.99 4.57
N THR A 219 2.78 12.56 4.99
CA THR A 219 2.62 11.33 5.77
C THR A 219 2.86 10.09 4.89
N LYS A 220 3.67 9.15 5.39
CA LYS A 220 3.88 7.83 4.78
C LYS A 220 2.56 7.06 4.65
N SER A 221 2.50 6.14 3.69
CA SER A 221 1.35 5.24 3.58
C SER A 221 1.30 4.24 4.75
N PRO A 222 0.13 3.60 5.02
CA PRO A 222 0.01 2.59 6.07
C PRO A 222 1.02 1.44 5.95
N GLN A 223 1.41 1.05 4.72
CA GLN A 223 2.44 0.04 4.50
C GLN A 223 3.79 0.50 5.05
N GLN A 224 4.21 1.71 4.70
CA GLN A 224 5.53 2.20 5.08
C GLN A 224 5.59 2.59 6.57
N ILE A 225 4.49 3.11 7.12
CA ILE A 225 4.37 3.28 8.57
C ILE A 225 4.53 1.93 9.28
N MET A 226 3.90 0.86 8.76
CA MET A 226 4.08 -0.47 9.34
C MET A 226 5.53 -0.96 9.22
N GLY A 227 6.21 -0.67 8.11
CA GLY A 227 7.64 -0.95 7.96
C GLY A 227 8.50 -0.26 9.04
N SER A 228 8.25 1.02 9.31
CA SER A 228 8.95 1.70 10.41
C SER A 228 8.59 1.12 11.78
N LEU A 229 7.33 0.75 12.02
CA LEU A 229 6.89 0.12 13.28
C LEU A 229 7.57 -1.23 13.50
N THR A 230 7.64 -2.09 12.49
CA THR A 230 8.23 -3.43 12.61
C THR A 230 9.76 -3.37 12.75
N LYS A 231 10.43 -2.55 11.95
CA LYS A 231 11.89 -2.48 11.92
C LYS A 231 12.51 -1.78 13.11
N PHE A 232 11.81 -0.81 13.71
CA PHE A 232 12.36 0.01 14.79
C PHE A 232 11.64 -0.22 16.13
N PHE A 233 10.33 0.01 16.21
CA PHE A 233 9.61 -0.11 17.47
C PHE A 233 9.49 -1.57 17.94
N PHE A 234 9.10 -2.47 17.05
CA PHE A 234 8.94 -3.87 17.41
C PHE A 234 10.28 -4.57 17.69
N ALA A 235 11.33 -4.23 16.94
CA ALA A 235 12.69 -4.68 17.24
C ALA A 235 13.12 -4.30 18.67
N ASP A 236 12.89 -3.05 19.07
CA ASP A 236 13.20 -2.55 20.42
C ASP A 236 12.38 -3.26 21.51
N LYS A 237 11.09 -3.49 21.27
CA LYS A 237 10.23 -4.28 22.16
C LYS A 237 10.72 -5.72 22.31
N LEU A 238 11.10 -6.40 21.22
CA LEU A 238 11.65 -7.76 21.26
C LEU A 238 12.97 -7.82 22.04
N ASN A 239 13.86 -6.85 21.83
CA ASN A 239 15.12 -6.76 22.57
C ASN A 239 14.87 -6.57 24.08
N THR A 240 13.94 -5.70 24.45
CA THR A 240 13.54 -5.48 25.84
C THR A 240 12.99 -6.76 26.48
N GLN A 241 12.12 -7.48 25.77
CA GLN A 241 11.56 -8.75 26.26
C GLN A 241 12.62 -9.83 26.44
N ARG A 242 13.60 -9.91 25.52
CA ARG A 242 14.71 -10.87 25.60
C ARG A 242 15.66 -10.59 26.76
N GLN A 243 15.97 -9.32 27.03
CA GLN A 243 16.80 -8.92 28.17
C GLN A 243 16.18 -9.29 29.53
N VAL A 244 14.85 -9.29 29.63
CA VAL A 244 14.13 -9.67 30.86
C VAL A 244 14.08 -11.19 31.05
N ALA A 245 14.11 -11.96 29.96
CA ALA A 245 13.90 -13.41 30.00
C ALA A 245 15.19 -14.23 30.22
N SER A 246 16.39 -13.68 29.97
CA SER A 246 17.63 -14.45 30.07
C SER A 246 18.87 -13.59 30.42
N ASN A 247 19.75 -14.13 31.28
CA ASN A 247 21.14 -13.68 31.47
C ASN A 247 22.06 -14.07 30.27
N ASP A 248 21.47 -14.25 29.08
CA ASP A 248 22.11 -14.95 27.96
C ASP A 248 22.53 -14.01 26.83
N THR A 249 23.60 -14.41 26.15
CA THR A 249 24.41 -13.67 25.17
C THR A 249 23.75 -13.68 23.79
N LEU A 250 22.43 -13.47 23.70
CA LEU A 250 21.74 -13.48 22.41
C LEU A 250 21.93 -12.13 21.69
N SER A 251 22.22 -12.18 20.39
CA SER A 251 22.44 -10.99 19.57
C SER A 251 21.21 -10.06 19.55
N THR A 252 21.48 -8.76 19.65
CA THR A 252 20.47 -7.69 19.51
C THR A 252 19.79 -7.81 18.15
N ILE A 253 18.45 -7.75 18.13
CA ILE A 253 17.68 -7.68 16.89
C ILE A 253 17.78 -6.28 16.32
N THR A 254 18.45 -6.16 15.19
CA THR A 254 18.57 -4.95 14.37
C THR A 254 17.62 -5.01 13.16
N PRO A 255 17.34 -3.88 12.47
CA PRO A 255 16.44 -3.86 11.32
C PRO A 255 16.72 -4.88 10.21
N ASP A 256 17.97 -5.24 9.96
CA ASP A 256 18.41 -6.23 8.96
C ASP A 256 18.12 -7.69 9.37
N ARG A 257 17.96 -7.92 10.68
CA ARG A 257 17.56 -9.20 11.29
C ARG A 257 16.05 -9.42 11.25
N ILE A 258 15.29 -8.44 10.79
CA ILE A 258 13.85 -8.56 10.55
C ILE A 258 13.63 -8.64 9.05
N TYR A 259 12.85 -9.61 8.58
CA TYR A 259 12.32 -9.65 7.23
C TYR A 259 10.83 -9.32 7.27
N HIS A 260 10.47 -8.14 6.78
CA HIS A 260 9.10 -7.65 6.76
C HIS A 260 8.51 -7.77 5.36
N LEU A 261 7.52 -8.65 5.23
CA LEU A 261 6.72 -8.80 4.03
C LEU A 261 5.34 -8.15 4.23
N SER A 262 4.79 -7.54 3.20
CA SER A 262 3.42 -7.03 3.24
C SER A 262 2.53 -7.65 2.15
N ILE A 263 1.30 -7.98 2.51
CA ILE A 263 0.28 -8.54 1.60
C ILE A 263 -0.73 -7.46 1.28
N MET A 264 -0.77 -7.06 0.01
CA MET A 264 -1.45 -5.84 -0.45
C MET A 264 -2.38 -6.09 -1.63
N PRO A 265 -3.41 -5.26 -1.83
CA PRO A 265 -4.34 -5.42 -2.95
C PRO A 265 -3.79 -4.82 -4.26
N CYS A 266 -2.51 -4.43 -4.32
CA CYS A 266 -2.00 -3.51 -5.34
C CYS A 266 -0.53 -3.80 -5.70
N TYR A 267 -0.21 -3.82 -6.99
CA TYR A 267 1.18 -3.97 -7.46
C TYR A 267 2.03 -2.73 -7.25
N ASP A 268 1.45 -1.52 -7.30
CA ASP A 268 2.19 -0.27 -7.06
C ASP A 268 2.78 -0.20 -5.64
N LYS A 269 2.28 -1.01 -4.70
CA LYS A 269 2.87 -1.16 -3.36
C LYS A 269 4.25 -1.82 -3.38
N LYS A 270 4.52 -2.67 -4.38
CA LYS A 270 5.86 -3.22 -4.66
C LYS A 270 6.82 -2.10 -5.08
N LEU A 271 6.37 -1.17 -5.93
CA LEU A 271 7.15 0.00 -6.33
C LEU A 271 7.40 0.95 -5.15
N GLU A 272 6.39 1.16 -4.31
CA GLU A 272 6.55 1.95 -3.08
C GLU A 272 7.61 1.35 -2.15
N ALA A 273 7.62 0.03 -1.96
CA ALA A 273 8.62 -0.66 -1.14
C ALA A 273 10.04 -0.59 -1.72
N SER A 274 10.16 -0.44 -3.04
CA SER A 274 11.45 -0.33 -3.73
C SER A 274 12.03 1.08 -3.77
N ARG A 275 11.34 2.10 -3.22
CA ARG A 275 11.89 3.47 -3.18
C ARG A 275 13.12 3.54 -2.29
N GLU A 276 14.16 4.21 -2.79
CA GLU A 276 15.40 4.47 -2.05
C GLU A 276 15.16 5.26 -0.75
N ASP A 277 14.11 6.08 -0.70
CA ASP A 277 13.74 6.86 0.49
C ASP A 277 13.35 5.98 1.69
N PHE A 278 13.08 4.69 1.48
CA PHE A 278 12.71 3.71 2.51
C PHE A 278 13.80 2.64 2.72
N PHE A 279 15.00 2.90 2.19
CA PHE A 279 16.20 2.16 2.56
C PHE A 279 16.76 2.70 3.89
N ILE A 280 17.32 1.81 4.69
CA ILE A 280 17.90 2.08 6.00
C ILE A 280 19.42 1.85 5.88
N PRO A 281 20.21 2.90 5.56
CA PRO A 281 21.62 2.74 5.20
C PRO A 281 22.47 2.12 6.31
N ASP A 282 22.23 2.52 7.55
CA ASP A 282 22.99 2.07 8.73
C ASP A 282 22.94 0.55 8.93
N PHE A 283 21.91 -0.12 8.40
CA PHE A 283 21.69 -1.56 8.54
C PHE A 283 21.68 -2.29 7.20
N ASN A 284 21.84 -1.59 6.07
CA ASN A 284 21.68 -2.16 4.73
C ASN A 284 20.34 -2.94 4.59
N ALA A 285 19.25 -2.35 5.07
CA ALA A 285 17.94 -2.98 5.14
C ALA A 285 16.85 -2.09 4.53
N LYS A 286 15.70 -2.65 4.19
CA LYS A 286 14.50 -1.88 3.78
C LYS A 286 13.49 -1.81 4.92
N GLU A 287 12.65 -0.79 4.93
CA GLU A 287 11.48 -0.73 5.84
C GLU A 287 10.47 -1.85 5.53
N VAL A 288 10.30 -2.16 4.24
CA VAL A 288 9.49 -3.27 3.72
C VAL A 288 10.36 -4.03 2.73
N ASP A 289 10.67 -5.29 3.03
CA ASP A 289 11.61 -6.09 2.23
C ASP A 289 10.95 -6.66 0.98
N CYS A 290 9.69 -7.09 1.09
CA CYS A 290 8.92 -7.66 -0.01
C CYS A 290 7.44 -7.32 0.11
N VAL A 291 6.80 -7.13 -1.04
CA VAL A 291 5.34 -7.02 -1.13
C VAL A 291 4.83 -8.12 -2.03
N ILE A 292 3.78 -8.82 -1.61
CA ILE A 292 3.04 -9.75 -2.46
C ILE A 292 1.58 -9.30 -2.54
N SER A 293 0.95 -9.60 -3.66
CA SER A 293 -0.47 -9.30 -3.87
C SER A 293 -1.38 -10.31 -3.17
N SER A 294 -2.66 -9.95 -2.99
CA SER A 294 -3.70 -10.92 -2.57
C SER A 294 -3.76 -12.13 -3.52
N GLY A 295 -3.58 -11.92 -4.83
CA GLY A 295 -3.50 -12.99 -5.82
C GLY A 295 -2.27 -13.89 -5.69
N GLU A 296 -1.11 -13.33 -5.34
CA GLU A 296 0.10 -14.14 -5.08
C GLU A 296 -0.02 -14.96 -3.79
N LEU A 297 -0.72 -14.47 -2.77
CA LEU A 297 -1.07 -15.28 -1.60
C LEU A 297 -1.98 -16.46 -1.97
N ASP A 298 -2.99 -16.22 -2.81
CA ASP A 298 -3.91 -17.26 -3.30
C ASP A 298 -3.15 -18.32 -4.11
N LYS A 299 -2.28 -17.88 -5.02
CA LYS A 299 -1.40 -18.75 -5.79
C LYS A 299 -0.46 -19.58 -4.90
N LEU A 300 0.11 -18.97 -3.86
CA LEU A 300 0.94 -19.69 -2.88
C LEU A 300 0.15 -20.81 -2.20
N MET A 301 -1.11 -20.57 -1.83
CA MET A 301 -1.96 -21.58 -1.22
C MET A 301 -2.29 -22.72 -2.20
N GLU A 302 -2.59 -22.38 -3.45
CA GLU A 302 -2.84 -23.35 -4.52
C GLU A 302 -1.62 -24.23 -4.80
N GLU A 303 -0.43 -23.64 -4.93
CA GLU A 303 0.84 -24.36 -5.14
C GLU A 303 1.20 -25.29 -3.98
N ARG A 304 0.75 -24.97 -2.76
CA ARG A 304 0.93 -25.80 -1.56
C ARG A 304 -0.20 -26.80 -1.33
N GLY A 305 -1.22 -26.83 -2.18
CA GLY A 305 -2.39 -27.70 -2.03
C GLY A 305 -3.20 -27.42 -0.77
N ILE A 306 -3.23 -26.15 -0.32
CA ILE A 306 -3.95 -25.74 0.90
C ILE A 306 -5.44 -25.60 0.61
N ASP A 307 -6.23 -26.43 1.28
CA ASP A 307 -7.69 -26.32 1.27
C ASP A 307 -8.17 -25.24 2.25
N PHE A 308 -8.07 -23.97 1.82
CA PHE A 308 -8.31 -22.79 2.66
C PHE A 308 -9.66 -22.80 3.44
N PRO A 309 -10.80 -23.24 2.86
CA PRO A 309 -12.06 -23.40 3.59
C PRO A 309 -12.00 -24.33 4.81
N ASN A 310 -11.04 -25.25 4.88
CA ASN A 310 -10.92 -26.25 5.93
C ASN A 310 -9.66 -26.07 6.80
N VAL A 311 -8.95 -24.95 6.65
CA VAL A 311 -7.84 -24.60 7.53
C VAL A 311 -8.37 -24.25 8.94
N ASP A 312 -7.69 -24.76 9.96
CA ASP A 312 -7.98 -24.45 11.36
C ASP A 312 -7.78 -22.95 11.67
N GLU A 313 -8.70 -22.38 12.44
CA GLU A 313 -8.65 -20.99 12.88
C GLU A 313 -7.72 -20.84 14.08
N VAL A 314 -6.70 -19.97 13.98
CA VAL A 314 -5.80 -19.65 15.10
C VAL A 314 -5.97 -18.20 15.55
N PRO A 315 -5.70 -17.87 16.83
CA PRO A 315 -5.75 -16.49 17.31
C PRO A 315 -4.81 -15.56 16.53
N LEU A 316 -5.26 -14.33 16.30
CA LEU A 316 -4.43 -13.28 15.69
C LEU A 316 -3.38 -12.76 16.68
N ASP A 317 -2.22 -12.33 16.19
CA ASP A 317 -1.25 -11.61 17.02
C ASP A 317 -1.83 -10.26 17.46
N ARG A 318 -1.55 -9.83 18.69
CA ARG A 318 -2.29 -8.72 19.34
C ARG A 318 -1.66 -7.33 19.18
N LEU A 319 -0.34 -7.22 19.03
CA LEU A 319 0.37 -5.94 19.21
C LEU A 319 -0.02 -4.86 18.19
N PHE A 320 -0.13 -5.22 16.91
CA PHE A 320 -0.55 -4.31 15.83
C PHE A 320 -1.81 -4.81 15.13
N THR A 321 -2.76 -5.32 15.91
CA THR A 321 -4.05 -5.79 15.39
C THR A 321 -5.16 -5.13 16.18
N LYS A 322 -6.07 -4.45 15.48
CA LYS A 322 -7.22 -3.81 16.11
C LYS A 322 -8.15 -4.87 16.68
N ARG A 323 -8.77 -4.57 17.83
CA ARG A 323 -9.82 -5.43 18.40
C ARG A 323 -10.93 -5.62 17.37
N ASN A 324 -11.33 -6.86 17.14
CA ASN A 324 -12.38 -7.25 16.18
C ASN A 324 -12.13 -6.78 14.73
N LEU A 325 -10.88 -6.53 14.33
CA LEU A 325 -10.53 -6.03 13.00
C LEU A 325 -11.27 -4.74 12.61
N ALA A 326 -11.58 -3.88 13.59
CA ALA A 326 -12.40 -2.70 13.36
C ALA A 326 -11.84 -1.76 12.29
N ARG A 327 -12.71 -1.17 11.49
CA ARG A 327 -12.36 -0.22 10.42
C ARG A 327 -12.56 1.23 10.86
N ALA A 328 -11.89 2.16 10.19
CA ALA A 328 -12.31 3.56 10.23
C ALA A 328 -13.59 3.75 9.38
N ALA A 329 -14.33 4.83 9.64
CA ALA A 329 -15.45 5.22 8.79
C ALA A 329 -14.96 5.50 7.36
N GLY A 330 -15.80 5.22 6.36
CA GLY A 330 -15.49 5.36 4.95
C GLY A 330 -15.30 4.04 4.20
N THR A 331 -14.75 4.14 2.99
CA THR A 331 -14.57 2.98 2.11
C THR A 331 -13.38 2.12 2.53
N SER A 332 -13.25 0.95 1.92
CA SER A 332 -12.04 0.14 2.01
C SER A 332 -10.76 0.85 1.54
N SER A 333 -10.85 2.00 0.86
CA SER A 333 -9.68 2.77 0.40
C SER A 333 -9.00 3.60 1.49
N GLY A 334 -9.53 3.57 2.72
CA GLY A 334 -8.84 4.08 3.89
C GLY A 334 -9.63 5.09 4.70
N GLY A 335 -10.73 5.62 4.17
CA GLY A 335 -11.62 6.54 4.91
C GLY A 335 -10.98 7.89 5.21
N TYR A 336 -10.04 8.35 4.39
CA TYR A 336 -9.29 9.58 4.63
C TYR A 336 -10.24 10.79 4.56
N LEU A 337 -11.12 10.85 3.56
CA LEU A 337 -12.11 11.92 3.46
C LEU A 337 -12.98 11.99 4.71
N GLU A 338 -13.60 10.87 5.11
CA GLU A 338 -14.52 10.81 6.25
C GLU A 338 -13.84 11.22 7.55
N TYR A 339 -12.68 10.63 7.84
CA TYR A 339 -11.98 10.86 9.08
C TYR A 339 -11.38 12.27 9.16
N ILE A 340 -10.72 12.75 8.11
CA ILE A 340 -10.10 14.08 8.14
C ILE A 340 -11.18 15.16 8.20
N LEU A 341 -12.33 14.98 7.52
CA LEU A 341 -13.43 15.94 7.59
C LEU A 341 -14.03 15.99 9.00
N SER A 342 -14.34 14.84 9.60
CA SER A 342 -14.87 14.77 10.98
C SER A 342 -13.90 15.34 12.00
N TYR A 343 -12.63 14.96 11.93
CA TYR A 343 -11.57 15.52 12.77
C TYR A 343 -11.47 17.05 12.61
N SER A 344 -11.44 17.55 11.38
CA SER A 344 -11.31 18.97 11.10
C SER A 344 -12.55 19.77 11.50
N ALA A 345 -13.75 19.20 11.37
CA ALA A 345 -14.99 19.81 11.82
C ALA A 345 -14.95 20.10 13.33
N ARG A 346 -14.42 19.15 14.12
CA ARG A 346 -14.20 19.32 15.55
C ARG A 346 -13.09 20.32 15.84
N GLU A 347 -11.89 20.12 15.28
CA GLU A 347 -10.69 20.91 15.65
C GLU A 347 -10.71 22.35 15.14
N LEU A 348 -11.41 22.64 14.04
CA LEU A 348 -11.46 23.98 13.45
C LEU A 348 -12.75 24.74 13.79
N PHE A 349 -13.86 24.02 13.98
CA PHE A 349 -15.18 24.65 14.11
C PHE A 349 -15.96 24.21 15.36
N GLY A 350 -15.42 23.30 16.19
CA GLY A 350 -16.10 22.81 17.39
C GLY A 350 -17.36 22.00 17.11
N LEU A 351 -17.51 21.44 15.90
CA LEU A 351 -18.68 20.68 15.49
C LEU A 351 -18.47 19.19 15.80
N ASP A 352 -19.44 18.60 16.51
CA ASP A 352 -19.48 17.15 16.73
C ASP A 352 -20.06 16.48 15.48
N LEU A 353 -19.16 16.04 14.60
CA LEU A 353 -19.48 15.32 13.37
C LEU A 353 -18.67 14.03 13.37
N LYS A 354 -19.33 12.87 13.36
CA LYS A 354 -18.63 11.58 13.34
C LYS A 354 -18.34 11.16 11.92
N GLY A 355 -17.27 10.38 11.73
CA GLY A 355 -16.93 9.83 10.42
C GLY A 355 -18.07 9.00 9.81
N ASP A 356 -18.82 8.26 10.62
CA ASP A 356 -19.99 7.50 10.17
C ASP A 356 -21.10 8.40 9.60
N ASP A 357 -21.27 9.61 10.14
CA ASP A 357 -22.25 10.58 9.63
C ASP A 357 -21.82 11.12 8.26
N VAL A 358 -20.51 11.26 8.04
CA VAL A 358 -19.92 11.62 6.74
C VAL A 358 -20.05 10.48 5.73
N GLU A 359 -19.84 9.24 6.17
CA GLU A 359 -19.97 8.05 5.34
C GLU A 359 -21.42 7.85 4.87
N ARG A 360 -22.40 7.97 5.77
CA ARG A 360 -23.83 7.81 5.45
C ARG A 360 -24.44 9.04 4.79
N GLY A 361 -23.86 10.23 5.01
CA GLY A 361 -24.38 11.48 4.48
C GLY A 361 -25.67 11.95 5.15
N GLU A 362 -25.88 11.59 6.42
CA GLU A 362 -27.13 11.81 7.15
C GLU A 362 -27.13 13.12 7.98
N SER A 363 -25.99 13.79 8.09
CA SER A 363 -25.88 15.04 8.86
C SER A 363 -26.35 16.26 8.05
N SER A 364 -27.12 17.14 8.70
CA SER A 364 -27.51 18.44 8.13
C SER A 364 -26.34 19.40 7.91
N LEU A 365 -25.18 19.11 8.52
CA LEU A 365 -23.93 19.84 8.31
C LEU A 365 -23.23 19.45 7.00
N LEU A 366 -23.77 18.52 6.22
CA LEU A 366 -23.12 17.99 5.03
C LEU A 366 -23.91 18.27 3.77
N LYS A 367 -23.19 18.69 2.72
CA LYS A 367 -23.67 18.69 1.35
C LYS A 367 -22.80 17.76 0.51
N ILE A 368 -23.39 16.66 0.04
CA ILE A 368 -22.68 15.64 -0.75
C ILE A 368 -23.17 15.69 -2.19
N GLU A 369 -22.24 15.78 -3.14
CA GLU A 369 -22.54 15.83 -4.56
C GLU A 369 -21.71 14.80 -5.33
N THR A 370 -22.33 14.12 -6.29
CA THR A 370 -21.63 13.28 -7.26
C THR A 370 -21.37 14.10 -8.51
N VAL A 371 -20.10 14.32 -8.86
CA VAL A 371 -19.74 15.27 -9.94
C VAL A 371 -19.89 14.63 -11.32
N ARG A 372 -19.58 13.32 -11.44
CA ARG A 372 -19.56 12.60 -12.73
C ARG A 372 -19.99 11.15 -12.62
N ASN A 373 -19.48 10.47 -11.60
CA ASN A 373 -19.68 9.05 -11.34
C ASN A 373 -19.41 8.80 -9.86
N ALA A 374 -19.69 7.57 -9.39
CA ALA A 374 -19.48 7.18 -8.00
C ALA A 374 -18.03 7.34 -7.51
N ASP A 375 -17.06 7.39 -8.43
CA ASP A 375 -15.63 7.58 -8.16
C ASP A 375 -15.21 9.06 -8.08
N PHE A 376 -16.16 10.00 -8.20
CA PHE A 376 -15.90 11.43 -7.97
C PHE A 376 -17.03 12.05 -7.13
N ARG A 377 -16.77 12.15 -5.82
CA ARG A 377 -17.69 12.70 -4.83
C ARG A 377 -17.10 13.97 -4.21
N GLU A 378 -17.91 15.01 -4.09
CA GLU A 378 -17.61 16.22 -3.33
C GLU A 378 -18.40 16.21 -2.02
N VAL A 379 -17.78 16.65 -0.94
CA VAL A 379 -18.39 16.76 0.39
C VAL A 379 -18.06 18.14 0.94
N SER A 380 -19.07 18.96 1.15
CA SER A 380 -18.93 20.27 1.77
C SER A 380 -19.46 20.25 3.20
N LEU A 381 -18.68 20.79 4.13
CA LEU A 381 -19.13 21.06 5.49
C LEU A 381 -19.85 22.41 5.51
N ILE A 382 -21.12 22.40 5.91
CA ILE A 382 -21.97 23.58 6.08
C ILE A 382 -21.95 23.97 7.56
N LEU A 383 -21.57 25.19 7.85
CA LEU A 383 -21.54 25.74 9.21
C LEU A 383 -22.96 26.17 9.64
N PRO A 384 -23.21 26.35 10.96
CA PRO A 384 -24.53 26.76 11.46
C PRO A 384 -25.05 28.09 10.89
N ASP A 385 -24.15 28.97 10.44
CA ASP A 385 -24.49 30.24 9.77
C ASP A 385 -24.85 30.09 8.28
N GLY A 386 -24.83 28.85 7.76
CA GLY A 386 -25.10 28.51 6.37
C GLY A 386 -23.90 28.67 5.43
N SER A 387 -22.75 29.13 5.92
CA SER A 387 -21.54 29.26 5.12
C SER A 387 -20.83 27.92 4.92
N VAL A 388 -20.00 27.82 3.87
CA VAL A 388 -19.21 26.61 3.61
C VAL A 388 -17.89 26.70 4.38
N GLY A 389 -17.71 25.83 5.37
CA GLY A 389 -16.50 25.78 6.20
C GLY A 389 -15.34 25.07 5.50
N LEU A 390 -15.62 23.89 4.93
CA LEU A 390 -14.64 23.03 4.25
C LEU A 390 -15.21 22.43 2.98
N ARG A 391 -14.36 22.22 1.97
CA ARG A 391 -14.71 21.52 0.72
C ARG A 391 -13.76 20.37 0.46
N PHE A 392 -14.25 19.15 0.58
CA PHE A 392 -13.46 17.93 0.40
C PHE A 392 -13.91 17.21 -0.87
N ALA A 393 -13.03 16.40 -1.44
CA ALA A 393 -13.38 15.54 -2.56
C ALA A 393 -12.70 14.17 -2.48
N ALA A 394 -13.38 13.13 -2.95
CA ALA A 394 -12.79 11.82 -3.27
C ALA A 394 -12.72 11.69 -4.78
N THR A 395 -11.52 11.47 -5.32
CA THR A 395 -11.23 11.41 -6.75
C THR A 395 -10.51 10.09 -7.07
N TYR A 396 -11.27 9.09 -7.52
CA TYR A 396 -10.75 7.76 -7.83
C TYR A 396 -10.68 7.55 -9.35
N GLY A 397 -9.64 6.86 -9.82
CA GLY A 397 -9.40 6.59 -11.23
C GLY A 397 -8.70 7.72 -11.98
N PHE A 398 -7.76 7.39 -12.87
CA PHE A 398 -6.96 8.37 -13.62
C PHE A 398 -7.78 9.40 -14.42
N ARG A 399 -8.94 9.01 -14.96
CA ARG A 399 -9.82 9.97 -15.68
C ARG A 399 -10.28 11.11 -14.77
N ASN A 400 -10.61 10.80 -13.53
CA ASN A 400 -11.00 11.80 -12.53
C ASN A 400 -9.77 12.56 -12.02
N ILE A 401 -8.65 11.88 -11.78
CA ILE A 401 -7.36 12.49 -11.39
C ILE A 401 -6.91 13.53 -12.42
N GLN A 402 -6.89 13.19 -13.71
CA GLN A 402 -6.53 14.13 -14.79
C GLN A 402 -7.43 15.38 -14.80
N THR A 403 -8.71 15.23 -14.44
CA THR A 403 -9.65 16.34 -14.33
C THR A 403 -9.30 17.24 -13.13
N LEU A 404 -9.00 16.63 -11.98
CA LEU A 404 -8.51 17.33 -10.79
C LEU A 404 -7.21 18.07 -11.08
N MET A 405 -6.23 17.42 -11.71
CA MET A 405 -4.94 18.02 -12.06
C MET A 405 -5.12 19.24 -12.95
N ARG A 406 -5.99 19.16 -13.96
CA ARG A 406 -6.34 20.31 -14.79
C ARG A 406 -6.92 21.46 -13.96
N LYS A 407 -7.85 21.18 -13.03
CA LYS A 407 -8.43 22.20 -12.13
C LYS A 407 -7.35 22.86 -11.24
N ILE A 408 -6.40 22.08 -10.71
CA ILE A 408 -5.28 22.60 -9.91
C ILE A 408 -4.35 23.47 -10.77
N LYS A 409 -3.94 22.99 -11.94
CA LYS A 409 -3.03 23.69 -12.87
C LYS A 409 -3.56 25.06 -13.28
N ILE A 410 -4.86 25.16 -13.58
CA ILE A 410 -5.52 26.43 -13.95
C ILE A 410 -6.01 27.24 -12.74
N ARG A 411 -5.63 26.85 -11.51
CA ARG A 411 -5.99 27.51 -10.24
C ARG A 411 -7.50 27.67 -10.01
N ARG A 412 -8.30 26.71 -10.49
CA ARG A 412 -9.77 26.62 -10.30
C ARG A 412 -10.19 25.53 -9.31
N CYS A 413 -9.24 24.84 -8.68
CA CYS A 413 -9.54 23.89 -7.62
C CYS A 413 -10.00 24.66 -6.37
N GLN A 414 -11.20 24.33 -5.88
CA GLN A 414 -11.82 24.97 -4.70
C GLN A 414 -11.78 24.08 -3.46
N TYR A 415 -11.28 22.85 -3.56
CA TYR A 415 -11.18 21.95 -2.44
C TYR A 415 -10.08 22.39 -1.47
N ASP A 416 -10.24 22.01 -0.22
CA ASP A 416 -9.25 22.14 0.83
C ASP A 416 -8.49 20.82 1.00
N PHE A 417 -9.18 19.68 0.89
CA PHE A 417 -8.58 18.34 0.92
C PHE A 417 -9.12 17.47 -0.21
N VAL A 418 -8.27 16.62 -0.77
CA VAL A 418 -8.69 15.62 -1.77
C VAL A 418 -8.09 14.26 -1.47
N GLU A 419 -8.95 13.27 -1.28
CA GLU A 419 -8.56 11.86 -1.29
C GLU A 419 -8.40 11.38 -2.74
N VAL A 420 -7.23 10.81 -3.06
CA VAL A 420 -6.88 10.43 -4.43
C VAL A 420 -6.50 8.96 -4.49
N MET A 421 -7.16 8.19 -5.35
CA MET A 421 -6.85 6.78 -5.59
C MET A 421 -6.72 6.51 -7.09
N ALA A 422 -5.65 5.83 -7.49
CA ALA A 422 -5.37 5.54 -8.90
C ALA A 422 -6.40 4.58 -9.53
N CYS A 423 -6.90 3.61 -8.76
CA CYS A 423 -7.87 2.62 -9.22
C CYS A 423 -9.31 3.17 -9.09
N PRO A 424 -10.19 2.99 -10.10
CA PRO A 424 -11.64 3.13 -9.93
C PRO A 424 -12.13 2.21 -8.81
N SER A 425 -13.09 2.65 -8.00
CA SER A 425 -13.52 1.99 -6.76
C SER A 425 -12.41 1.80 -5.70
N GLY A 426 -11.26 2.43 -5.89
CA GLY A 426 -10.14 2.45 -4.96
C GLY A 426 -9.52 1.07 -4.69
N CYS A 427 -9.01 0.87 -3.46
CA CYS A 427 -8.12 -0.26 -3.16
C CYS A 427 -8.78 -1.64 -3.26
N ILE A 428 -10.09 -1.75 -3.07
CA ILE A 428 -10.79 -3.05 -3.19
C ILE A 428 -10.78 -3.61 -4.62
N ASN A 429 -10.59 -2.72 -5.61
CA ASN A 429 -10.41 -3.02 -7.02
C ASN A 429 -8.95 -2.83 -7.47
N GLY A 430 -8.00 -2.92 -6.54
CA GLY A 430 -6.58 -2.85 -6.88
C GLY A 430 -6.15 -4.02 -7.78
N GLY A 431 -5.14 -3.80 -8.63
CA GLY A 431 -4.70 -4.79 -9.63
C GLY A 431 -4.22 -6.12 -9.05
N GLY A 432 -3.85 -6.16 -7.77
CA GLY A 432 -3.40 -7.36 -7.07
C GLY A 432 -4.52 -8.16 -6.37
N GLN A 433 -5.78 -7.75 -6.51
CA GLN A 433 -6.92 -8.45 -5.91
C GLN A 433 -7.34 -9.69 -6.71
N LEU A 434 -8.07 -10.59 -6.04
CA LEU A 434 -8.67 -11.75 -6.70
C LEU A 434 -9.75 -11.29 -7.69
N LYS A 435 -9.83 -11.98 -8.84
CA LYS A 435 -10.80 -11.69 -9.90
C LYS A 435 -11.82 -12.84 -10.01
N PRO A 436 -13.11 -12.57 -10.33
CA PRO A 436 -14.16 -13.59 -10.39
C PRO A 436 -13.86 -14.78 -11.31
N GLY A 437 -13.21 -14.52 -12.45
CA GLY A 437 -12.94 -15.53 -13.48
C GLY A 437 -11.78 -16.48 -13.18
N LEU A 438 -10.97 -16.22 -12.14
CA LEU A 438 -9.87 -17.10 -11.72
C LEU A 438 -10.32 -18.13 -10.66
N LEU A 439 -11.59 -18.12 -10.27
CA LEU A 439 -12.18 -18.99 -9.25
C LEU A 439 -12.50 -20.38 -9.82
N GLU A 440 -11.54 -21.11 -10.37
CA GLU A 440 -11.80 -22.42 -10.98
C GLU A 440 -12.10 -23.53 -9.94
N SER A 441 -11.58 -23.41 -8.72
CA SER A 441 -11.40 -24.48 -7.73
C SER A 441 -12.26 -24.38 -6.46
N ILE A 442 -13.58 -24.20 -6.58
CA ILE A 442 -14.48 -24.41 -5.42
C ILE A 442 -15.00 -25.85 -5.45
N THR A 443 -14.34 -26.76 -4.75
CA THR A 443 -14.92 -28.06 -4.36
C THR A 443 -15.81 -27.85 -3.14
N PRO A 444 -17.07 -28.32 -3.14
CA PRO A 444 -17.97 -28.13 -2.00
C PRO A 444 -17.58 -29.10 -0.89
N ALA A 445 -17.19 -28.56 0.26
CA ALA A 445 -17.28 -29.29 1.52
C ALA A 445 -17.98 -28.41 2.56
N VAL A 446 -18.95 -29.03 3.23
CA VAL A 446 -19.56 -28.70 4.53
C VAL A 446 -21.00 -28.16 4.50
N ASN A 447 -21.88 -29.08 4.90
CA ASN A 447 -23.14 -28.83 5.60
C ASN A 447 -22.84 -28.03 6.89
N GLY A 448 -23.20 -26.76 6.92
CA GLY A 448 -23.11 -25.94 8.13
C GLY A 448 -23.36 -24.47 7.87
N SER A 449 -24.58 -24.00 8.12
CA SER A 449 -24.99 -22.59 8.24
C SER A 449 -24.41 -21.61 7.19
N SER A 450 -24.78 -21.79 5.92
CA SER A 450 -24.51 -20.86 4.80
C SER A 450 -25.55 -19.72 4.68
N GLU A 451 -26.25 -19.34 5.75
CA GLU A 451 -27.32 -18.35 5.65
C GLU A 451 -26.84 -16.89 5.65
N ALA A 452 -25.57 -16.61 5.98
CA ALA A 452 -25.12 -15.24 6.20
C ALA A 452 -24.72 -14.44 4.93
N LEU A 453 -24.35 -15.10 3.82
CA LEU A 453 -23.80 -14.42 2.62
C LEU A 453 -24.42 -14.86 1.28
N GLY A 454 -25.33 -15.84 1.29
CA GLY A 454 -26.34 -16.07 0.24
C GLY A 454 -25.88 -16.49 -1.17
N ASN A 455 -24.59 -16.63 -1.46
CA ASN A 455 -24.11 -16.92 -2.82
C ASN A 455 -23.40 -18.28 -2.91
N GLY A 456 -23.98 -19.23 -3.64
CA GLY A 456 -23.34 -20.52 -3.93
C GLY A 456 -22.16 -20.42 -4.92
N PRO A 457 -21.30 -21.45 -5.02
CA PRO A 457 -20.10 -21.46 -5.87
C PRO A 457 -20.33 -21.15 -7.35
N LEU A 458 -21.46 -21.60 -7.93
CA LEU A 458 -21.84 -21.31 -9.30
C LEU A 458 -22.18 -19.82 -9.52
N ALA A 459 -22.68 -19.12 -8.50
CA ALA A 459 -23.01 -17.70 -8.59
C ALA A 459 -21.76 -16.81 -8.65
N LEU A 460 -20.64 -17.27 -8.07
CA LEU A 460 -19.36 -16.55 -8.09
C LEU A 460 -18.68 -16.61 -9.46
N LYS A 461 -18.71 -17.76 -10.16
CA LYS A 461 -18.10 -17.93 -11.50
C LYS A 461 -18.76 -17.09 -12.59
N ALA A 462 -20.06 -16.79 -12.45
CA ALA A 462 -20.81 -15.98 -13.41
C ALA A 462 -20.83 -14.47 -13.06
N MET A 463 -20.22 -14.07 -11.94
CA MET A 463 -20.31 -12.73 -11.40
C MET A 463 -19.52 -11.72 -12.24
N LYS A 464 -20.14 -10.59 -12.59
CA LYS A 464 -19.46 -9.53 -13.32
C LYS A 464 -18.44 -8.83 -12.41
N PRO A 465 -17.33 -8.28 -12.96
CA PRO A 465 -16.31 -7.60 -12.14
C PRO A 465 -16.87 -6.51 -11.21
N LYS A 466 -17.86 -5.73 -11.67
CA LYS A 466 -18.51 -4.70 -10.85
C LYS A 466 -19.28 -5.28 -9.66
N GLU A 467 -19.97 -6.40 -9.84
CA GLU A 467 -20.73 -7.06 -8.77
C GLU A 467 -19.79 -7.66 -7.72
N TRP A 468 -18.65 -8.17 -8.15
CA TRP A 468 -17.58 -8.67 -7.26
C TRP A 468 -16.96 -7.58 -6.40
N ILE A 469 -16.61 -6.45 -7.01
CA ILE A 469 -16.11 -5.26 -6.30
C ILE A 469 -17.11 -4.83 -5.22
N GLN A 470 -18.40 -4.77 -5.57
CA GLN A 470 -19.46 -4.42 -4.64
C GLN A 470 -19.64 -5.46 -3.52
N LEU A 471 -19.50 -6.75 -3.83
CA LEU A 471 -19.52 -7.80 -2.81
C LEU A 471 -18.37 -7.63 -1.82
N CYS A 472 -17.14 -7.48 -2.32
CA CYS A 472 -15.96 -7.29 -1.48
C CYS A 472 -16.07 -6.05 -0.59
N GLU A 473 -16.56 -4.93 -1.14
CA GLU A 473 -16.80 -3.70 -0.36
C GLU A 473 -17.89 -3.89 0.70
N ARG A 474 -18.98 -4.62 0.39
CA ARG A 474 -20.02 -4.97 1.38
C ARG A 474 -19.45 -5.83 2.51
N VAL A 475 -18.65 -6.85 2.17
CA VAL A 475 -17.99 -7.71 3.16
C VAL A 475 -17.07 -6.87 4.05
N TYR A 476 -16.23 -6.00 3.48
CA TYR A 476 -15.40 -5.07 4.26
C TYR A 476 -16.23 -4.20 5.23
N ARG A 477 -17.39 -3.71 4.79
CA ARG A 477 -18.29 -2.87 5.61
C ARG A 477 -18.99 -3.60 6.75
N THR A 478 -18.92 -4.94 6.82
CA THR A 478 -19.41 -5.70 7.98
C THR A 478 -18.54 -5.50 9.23
N LEU A 479 -17.31 -5.00 9.08
CA LEU A 479 -16.46 -4.66 10.21
C LEU A 479 -17.05 -3.50 11.01
N PRO A 480 -16.96 -3.54 12.35
CA PRO A 480 -17.39 -2.42 13.17
C PRO A 480 -16.54 -1.18 12.89
N THR A 481 -17.17 -0.01 12.88
CA THR A 481 -16.43 1.26 12.83
C THR A 481 -15.81 1.55 14.19
N GLN A 482 -14.56 2.03 14.20
CA GLN A 482 -13.86 2.56 15.36
C GLN A 482 -13.15 3.86 14.97
N ASP A 483 -13.28 4.89 15.82
CA ASP A 483 -12.46 6.10 15.71
C ASP A 483 -10.97 5.74 15.84
N PRO A 484 -10.11 6.09 14.87
CA PRO A 484 -8.66 5.94 14.98
C PRO A 484 -8.06 6.39 16.31
N MET A 485 -8.56 7.48 16.90
CA MET A 485 -8.09 7.97 18.20
C MET A 485 -8.52 7.08 19.38
N ALA A 486 -9.53 6.22 19.20
CA ALA A 486 -10.00 5.27 20.22
C ALA A 486 -9.28 3.90 20.13
N ASN A 487 -8.28 3.75 19.26
CA ASN A 487 -7.47 2.55 19.16
C ASN A 487 -6.44 2.52 20.32
N LEU A 488 -6.80 1.87 21.43
CA LEU A 488 -5.97 1.82 22.64
C LEU A 488 -4.56 1.25 22.40
N PRO A 489 -4.37 0.10 21.70
CA PRO A 489 -3.02 -0.36 21.37
C PRO A 489 -2.20 0.67 20.59
N LEU A 490 -2.82 1.50 19.75
CA LEU A 490 -2.11 2.56 19.05
C LEU A 490 -1.68 3.68 20.00
N GLN A 491 -2.52 4.05 20.96
CA GLN A 491 -2.16 5.04 21.97
C GLN A 491 -0.95 4.59 22.80
N ASP A 492 -0.91 3.30 23.18
CA ASP A 492 0.23 2.71 23.88
C ASP A 492 1.51 2.83 23.07
N VAL A 493 1.47 2.51 21.77
CA VAL A 493 2.62 2.66 20.87
C VAL A 493 3.03 4.13 20.73
N VAL A 494 2.08 5.06 20.59
CA VAL A 494 2.40 6.48 20.47
C VAL A 494 3.09 7.00 21.73
N HIS A 495 2.57 6.64 22.90
CA HIS A 495 3.16 7.00 24.19
C HIS A 495 4.55 6.37 24.37
N ASP A 496 4.66 5.05 24.20
CA ASP A 496 5.90 4.31 24.44
C ASP A 496 7.00 4.68 23.45
N TRP A 497 6.65 4.91 22.19
CA TRP A 497 7.65 5.12 21.14
C TRP A 497 7.99 6.58 20.92
N PHE A 498 7.00 7.47 20.92
CA PHE A 498 7.21 8.89 20.62
C PHE A 498 7.27 9.79 21.87
N GLY A 499 7.00 9.23 23.06
CA GLY A 499 7.08 9.93 24.34
C GLY A 499 5.97 10.96 24.52
N GLU A 500 6.17 11.89 25.46
CA GLU A 500 5.18 12.91 25.83
C GLU A 500 4.74 13.82 24.65
N ALA A 501 5.67 14.14 23.75
CA ALA A 501 5.38 14.93 22.56
C ALA A 501 4.58 14.16 21.50
N GLY A 502 4.45 12.83 21.65
CA GLY A 502 3.63 11.98 20.78
C GLY A 502 3.90 12.19 19.29
N LEU A 503 2.83 12.31 18.51
CA LEU A 503 2.91 12.48 17.05
C LEU A 503 3.45 13.83 16.59
N ASP A 504 3.66 14.78 17.50
CA ASP A 504 4.24 16.09 17.19
C ASP A 504 5.76 16.12 17.45
N SER A 505 6.32 15.00 17.90
CA SER A 505 7.76 14.83 18.12
C SER A 505 8.57 14.80 16.81
N GLN A 506 9.83 15.22 16.88
CA GLN A 506 10.78 15.05 15.76
C GLN A 506 10.97 13.57 15.39
N LYS A 507 10.81 12.66 16.35
CA LYS A 507 10.86 11.22 16.14
C LYS A 507 9.69 10.75 15.26
N ALA A 508 8.47 11.24 15.52
CA ALA A 508 7.31 10.97 14.68
C ALA A 508 7.51 11.51 13.26
N GLU A 509 8.04 12.72 13.10
CA GLU A 509 8.37 13.26 11.77
C GLU A 509 9.38 12.38 11.03
N ARG A 510 10.45 11.94 11.71
CA ARG A 510 11.47 11.05 11.12
C ARG A 510 10.90 9.72 10.62
N PHE A 511 10.05 9.07 11.40
CA PHE A 511 9.59 7.71 11.10
C PHE A 511 8.27 7.67 10.30
N LEU A 512 7.43 8.69 10.38
CA LEU A 512 6.09 8.69 9.79
C LEU A 512 5.95 9.62 8.59
N ALA A 513 6.92 10.51 8.32
CA ALA A 513 6.90 11.39 7.16
C ALA A 513 7.80 10.90 6.02
N THR A 514 7.53 11.39 4.82
CA THR A 514 8.30 11.19 3.59
C THR A 514 8.25 12.46 2.74
N LYS A 515 8.97 12.46 1.63
CA LYS A 515 9.05 13.56 0.67
C LYS A 515 8.90 13.02 -0.74
N TYR A 516 8.44 13.89 -1.64
CA TYR A 516 8.27 13.56 -3.05
C TYR A 516 9.16 14.46 -3.88
N ARG A 517 9.76 13.88 -4.92
CA ARG A 517 10.64 14.58 -5.86
C ARG A 517 10.17 14.34 -7.28
N ALA A 518 10.26 15.37 -8.12
CA ALA A 518 10.02 15.19 -9.54
C ALA A 518 11.10 14.24 -10.07
N LEU A 519 10.67 13.25 -10.86
CA LEU A 519 11.62 12.43 -11.61
C LEU A 519 12.02 13.23 -12.85
N GLU A 520 13.30 13.56 -12.96
CA GLU A 520 13.81 14.25 -14.14
C GLU A 520 13.48 13.42 -15.38
N ARG A 521 12.68 13.99 -16.29
CA ARG A 521 12.70 13.53 -17.69
C ARG A 521 14.04 13.98 -18.21
N GLU A 522 14.94 13.07 -18.54
CA GLU A 522 16.16 13.43 -19.27
C GLU A 522 15.77 14.35 -20.44
N SER A 523 16.20 15.60 -20.35
CA SER A 523 15.82 16.66 -21.28
C SER A 523 16.44 16.35 -22.64
N THR A 524 15.60 16.18 -23.66
CA THR A 524 16.02 16.19 -25.07
C THR A 524 16.58 17.57 -25.39
N ILE A 525 17.91 17.74 -25.32
CA ILE A 525 18.58 18.99 -25.70
C ILE A 525 18.50 19.11 -27.22
N THR A 526 17.70 20.06 -27.70
CA THR A 526 17.69 20.47 -29.10
C THR A 526 18.94 21.32 -29.36
N ALA A 527 20.02 20.70 -29.83
CA ALA A 527 21.15 21.44 -30.38
C ALA A 527 20.88 21.73 -31.86
N VAL A 528 20.57 22.98 -32.18
CA VAL A 528 20.57 23.51 -33.55
C VAL A 528 22.02 23.48 -34.04
N VAL A 529 22.33 22.65 -35.03
CA VAL A 529 23.61 22.70 -35.73
C VAL A 529 23.38 23.46 -37.03
N GLY A 530 23.96 24.67 -37.10
CA GLY A 530 24.09 25.43 -38.33
C GLY A 530 25.07 24.76 -39.29
N TRP A 531 24.72 24.88 -40.57
CA TRP A 531 25.31 24.29 -41.78
C TRP A 531 26.82 24.13 -41.84
#